data_AF-A0A1H8XGL7-F1
#
_entry.id   AF-A0A1H8XGL7-F1
#
_cell.length_a   1.000
_cell.length_b   1.000
_cell.length_c   1.000
_cell.angle_alpha   90.00
_cell.angle_beta   90.00
_cell.angle_gamma   90.00
#
_symmetry.space_group_name_H-M   'P 1'
#
loop_
_entity.id
_entity.type
_entity.pdbx_description
1 polymer ?
#
loop_
_entity_poly.entity_id
_entity_poly.type
_entity_poly.pdbx_seq_one_letter_code
_entity_poly.pdbx_strand_id
1 'polypeptide(L)' 'MIVWLNGTHGAGKTTTSALVQELIPDSRVFDAEKVGETLMDIAPGLPATDNFQHWPPWRPLVVETARRVLDYTGGTLV' A
#
# COMPACT_ATOMS: atom_id res chain seq x y z
N MET A 1 -13.23 -0.27 -6.92
CA MET A 1 -13.43 0.45 -5.63
C MET A 1 -12.17 0.33 -4.79
N ILE A 2 -11.84 1.30 -3.94
CA ILE A 2 -10.70 1.19 -2.99
C ILE A 2 -11.25 1.27 -1.56
N VAL A 3 -10.89 0.31 -0.71
CA VAL A 3 -11.20 0.27 0.73
C VAL A 3 -9.92 0.58 1.52
N TRP A 4 -9.69 1.86 1.82
CA TRP A 4 -8.45 2.27 2.48
C TRP A 4 -8.49 2.05 4.01
N LEU A 5 -7.60 1.18 4.51
CA LEU A 5 -7.48 0.91 5.95
C LEU A 5 -6.38 1.77 6.59
N ASN A 6 -6.80 2.79 7.34
CA ASN A 6 -5.88 3.65 8.09
C ASN A 6 -5.83 3.25 9.58
N GLY A 7 -4.63 3.27 10.16
CA GLY A 7 -4.39 2.91 11.56
C GLY A 7 -2.91 3.00 11.91
N THR A 8 -2.60 3.21 13.18
CA THR A 8 -1.22 3.26 13.69
C THR A 8 -0.52 1.90 13.53
N HIS A 9 0.81 1.86 13.73
CA HIS A 9 1.56 0.61 13.72
C HIS A 9 1.01 -0.33 14.81
N GLY A 10 0.83 -1.62 14.48
CA GLY A 10 0.26 -2.62 15.38
C GLY A 10 -1.26 -2.54 15.59
N ALA A 11 -1.99 -1.60 14.99
CA ALA A 11 -3.44 -1.45 15.17
C ALA A 11 -4.29 -2.53 14.46
N GLY A 12 -3.68 -3.58 13.89
CA GLY A 12 -4.39 -4.71 13.27
C GLY A 12 -4.70 -4.58 11.78
N LYS A 13 -4.18 -3.56 11.07
CA LYS A 13 -4.46 -3.32 9.63
C LYS A 13 -4.30 -4.57 8.74
N THR A 14 -3.20 -5.30 8.89
CA THR A 14 -2.91 -6.52 8.10
C THR A 14 -3.92 -7.64 8.37
N THR A 15 -4.34 -7.80 9.63
CA THR A 15 -5.39 -8.77 9.99
C THR A 15 -6.73 -8.33 9.43
N THR A 16 -7.07 -7.05 9.57
CA THR A 16 -8.32 -6.50 9.05
C THR A 16 -8.40 -6.59 7.53
N SER A 17 -7.32 -6.31 6.78
CA SER A 17 -7.33 -6.41 5.32
C SER A 17 -7.63 -7.82 4.83
N ALA A 18 -7.06 -8.84 5.48
CA ALA A 18 -7.34 -10.23 5.15
C ALA A 18 -8.80 -10.60 5.41
N LEU A 19 -9.36 -10.20 6.56
CA LEU A 19 -10.76 -10.45 6.90
C LEU A 19 -11.73 -9.71 5.96
N VAL A 20 -11.40 -8.47 5.56
CA VAL A 20 -12.19 -7.73 4.58
C VAL A 20 -12.17 -8.42 3.21
N GLN A 21 -11.03 -8.98 2.81
CA GLN A 21 -10.89 -9.69 1.54
C GLN A 21 -11.84 -10.91 1.46
N GLU A 22 -12.01 -11.64 2.56
CA GLU A 22 -12.94 -12.78 2.64
C GLU A 22 -14.41 -12.37 2.46
N LEU A 23 -14.76 -11.14 2.81
CA LEU A 23 -16.13 -10.62 2.77
C LEU A 23 -16.49 -9.96 1.43
N ILE A 24 -15.50 -9.54 0.64
CA ILE A 24 -15.71 -8.84 -0.63
C ILE A 24 -15.25 -9.72 -1.79
N PRO A 25 -16.19 -10.27 -2.59
CA PRO A 25 -15.84 -11.03 -3.79
C PRO A 25 -14.98 -10.20 -4.77
N ASP A 26 -14.05 -10.87 -5.45
CA ASP A 26 -13.13 -10.25 -6.41
C ASP A 26 -12.35 -9.05 -5.81
N SER A 27 -11.93 -9.20 -4.55
CA SER A 27 -11.08 -8.23 -3.87
C SER A 27 -9.63 -8.70 -3.73
N ARG A 28 -8.72 -7.73 -3.67
CA ARG A 28 -7.27 -7.93 -3.56
C ARG A 28 -6.72 -7.02 -2.48
N VAL A 29 -5.78 -7.50 -1.68
CA VAL A 29 -5.08 -6.67 -0.70
C VAL A 29 -3.87 -6.00 -1.36
N PHE A 30 -3.73 -4.69 -1.17
CA PHE A 30 -2.55 -3.94 -1.58
C PHE A 30 -1.84 -3.37 -0.34
N ASP A 31 -0.63 -3.88 -0.09
CA ASP A 31 0.20 -3.39 1.00
C ASP A 31 1.09 -2.23 0.55
N ALA A 32 0.76 -1.02 1.00
CA ALA A 32 1.50 0.21 0.70
C ALA A 32 2.94 0.20 1.26
N GLU A 33 3.25 -0.66 2.24
CA GLU A 33 4.62 -0.81 2.75
C GLU A 33 5.55 -1.36 1.65
N LYS A 34 5.04 -2.14 0.68
CA LYS A 34 5.82 -2.66 -0.46
C LYS A 34 6.37 -1.57 -1.38
N VAL A 35 5.66 -0.45 -1.51
CA VAL A 35 6.19 0.73 -2.22
C VAL A 35 7.32 1.37 -1.42
N GLY A 36 7.22 1.36 -0.09
CA GLY A 36 8.30 1.80 0.80
C GLY A 36 9.54 0.91 0.69
N GLU A 37 9.38 -0.41 0.75
CA GLU A 37 10.46 -1.40 0.56
C GLU A 37 11.19 -1.16 -0.78
N THR A 38 10.44 -0.98 -1.86
CA THR A 38 11.01 -0.69 -3.18
C THR A 38 11.88 0.59 -3.17
N LEU A 39 11.46 1.63 -2.46
CA LEU A 39 12.24 2.87 -2.32
C LEU A 39 13.47 2.69 -1.44
N MET A 40 13.39 1.83 -0.41
CA MET A 40 14.51 1.49 0.47
C MET A 40 15.63 0.73 -0.28
N ASP A 41 15.27 -0.05 -1.29
CA ASP A 41 16.21 -0.86 -2.07
C ASP A 41 16.95 -0.09 -3.18
N ILE A 42 16.64 1.19 -3.42
CA ILE A 42 17.29 2.01 -4.46
C ILE A 42 18.76 2.25 -4.09
N ALA A 43 19.66 2.05 -5.06
CA ALA A 43 21.09 2.32 -4.93
C ALA A 43 21.58 3.32 -6.01
N PRO A 44 22.35 4.36 -5.64
CA PRO A 44 22.68 4.77 -4.26
C PRO A 44 21.43 5.20 -3.48
N GLY A 45 21.48 5.02 -2.15
CA GLY A 45 20.33 5.23 -1.27
C GLY A 45 19.73 6.63 -1.36
N LEU A 46 18.42 6.71 -1.11
CA LEU A 46 17.71 7.98 -0.96
C LEU A 46 18.21 8.76 0.28
N PRO A 47 17.97 10.08 0.37
CA PRO A 47 18.35 10.86 1.54
C PRO A 47 17.82 10.24 2.85
N ALA A 48 18.63 10.33 3.91
CA ALA A 48 18.27 9.78 5.21
C ALA A 48 16.94 10.35 5.72
N THR A 49 16.13 9.49 6.32
CA THR A 49 14.83 9.81 6.92
C THR A 49 14.58 8.88 8.09
N ASP A 50 13.80 9.33 9.06
CA ASP A 50 13.33 8.53 10.20
C ASP A 50 12.23 7.54 9.79
N ASN A 51 11.49 7.86 8.72
CA ASN A 51 10.42 7.05 8.18
C ASN A 51 10.43 7.11 6.65
N PHE A 52 10.39 5.95 5.98
CA PHE A 52 10.34 5.86 4.51
C PHE A 52 9.11 6.59 3.93
N GLN A 53 8.04 6.73 4.70
CA GLN A 53 6.82 7.45 4.29
C GLN A 53 7.04 8.97 4.16
N HIS A 54 8.16 9.49 4.65
CA HIS A 54 8.55 10.90 4.49
C HIS A 54 9.29 11.18 3.19
N TRP A 55 9.73 10.15 2.44
CA TRP A 55 10.26 10.38 1.11
C TRP A 55 9.19 10.97 0.18
N PRO A 56 9.46 12.12 -0.48
CA PRO A 56 8.53 12.73 -1.40
C PRO A 56 7.90 11.77 -2.44
N PRO A 57 8.63 10.81 -3.04
CA PRO A 57 8.04 9.89 -4.01
C PRO A 57 7.07 8.85 -3.40
N TRP A 58 7.07 8.60 -2.09
CA TRP A 58 6.30 7.48 -1.51
C TRP A 58 4.79 7.63 -1.73
N ARG A 59 4.20 8.77 -1.35
CA ARG A 59 2.75 9.03 -1.52
C ARG A 59 2.27 8.93 -2.97
N PRO A 60 2.88 9.62 -3.96
CA PRO A 60 2.43 9.52 -5.34
C PRO A 60 2.60 8.12 -5.93
N LEU A 61 3.66 7.40 -5.55
CA LEU A 61 3.85 6.02 -6.01
C LEU A 61 2.82 5.05 -5.43
N VAL A 62 2.44 5.20 -4.15
CA VAL A 62 1.36 4.40 -3.54
C VAL A 62 0.05 4.60 -4.32
N VAL A 63 -0.32 5.86 -4.60
CA VAL A 63 -1.54 6.19 -5.35
C VAL A 63 -1.49 5.63 -6.77
N GLU A 64 -0.39 5.86 -7.50
CA GLU A 64 -0.28 5.41 -8.89
C GLU A 64 -0.25 3.88 -8.98
N THR A 65 0.43 3.20 -8.04
CA THR A 65 0.46 1.74 -7.99
C THR A 65 -0.93 1.17 -7.73
N ALA A 66 -1.63 1.67 -6.70
CA ALA A 66 -2.98 1.25 -6.38
C ALA A 66 -3.94 1.47 -7.55
N ARG A 67 -3.86 2.64 -8.20
CA ARG A 67 -4.69 2.97 -9.37
C ARG A 67 -4.42 2.02 -10.54
N ARG A 68 -3.15 1.78 -10.88
CA ARG A 68 -2.76 0.89 -11.98
C ARG A 68 -3.20 -0.56 -11.74
N VAL A 69 -3.04 -1.04 -10.52
CA VAL A 69 -3.49 -2.39 -10.14
C VAL A 69 -5.00 -2.48 -10.28
N LEU A 70 -5.75 -1.53 -9.72
CA LEU A 70 -7.21 -1.54 -9.80
C LEU A 70 -7.71 -1.44 -11.26
N ASP A 71 -7.11 -0.59 -12.08
CA ASP A 71 -7.48 -0.45 -13.50
C ASP A 71 -7.22 -1.75 -14.28
N TYR A 72 -6.16 -2.49 -13.94
CA TYR A 72 -5.83 -3.76 -14.59
C TYR A 72 -6.72 -4.92 -14.13
N THR A 73 -6.98 -5.02 -12.83
CA THR A 73 -7.68 -6.18 -12.26
C THR A 73 -9.18 -6.01 -12.18
N GLY A 74 -9.70 -4.78 -12.21
CA GLY A 74 -11.07 -4.48 -11.83
C GLY A 74 -11.34 -4.81 -10.35
N GLY A 75 -12.62 -4.97 -10.00
CA GLY A 75 -13.05 -5.39 -8.67
C GLY A 75 -12.79 -4.35 -7.56
N THR A 76 -12.33 -4.85 -6.42
CA THR A 76 -12.01 -4.03 -5.23
C THR A 76 -10.55 -4.20 -4.80
N LEU A 77 -9.91 -3.09 -4.47
CA LEU A 77 -8.61 -3.08 -3.82
C LEU A 77 -8.82 -2.71 -2.35
N VAL A 78 -8.28 -3.51 -1.43
CA VAL A 78 -8.27 -3.26 0.01
C VAL A 78 -6.88 -2.80 0.40
#